data_AF-A0AAU0H8M3-F1
#
_entry.id   AF-A0AAU0H8M3-F1
#
_cell.length_a   1.000
_cell.length_b   1.000
_cell.length_c   1.000
_cell.angle_alpha   90.00
_cell.angle_beta   90.00
_cell.angle_gamma   90.00
#
_symmetry.space_group_name_H-M   'P 1'
#
loop_
_entity.id
_entity.type
_entity.pdbx_description
1 polymer ?
#
loop_
_entity_poly.entity_id
_entity_poly.type
_entity_poly.pdbx_seq_one_letter_code
_entity_poly.pdbx_strand_id
1 'polypeptide(L)'
;MIATLDGHHLSASGRTRGDVAGAGTWLLSGLTEDDALGFGLCDLGMGFPELGYVSLDELRGIRGPFGLTIERDLTFEPLATLTVYAEAARMAEGVVEDRASLEAAFERLERRAKEDRRVLKARML
;
A
#
# COMPACT_ATOMS: atom_id res chain seq x y z
N MET A 1 3.66 6.64 -4.33
CA MET A 1 2.64 6.51 -5.38
C MET A 1 1.77 5.34 -5.01
N ILE A 2 0.44 5.50 -5.02
CA ILE A 2 -0.49 4.36 -4.94
C ILE A 2 -1.00 4.04 -6.34
N ALA A 3 -1.17 2.74 -6.62
CA ALA A 3 -1.79 2.27 -7.84
C ALA A 3 -2.83 1.19 -7.52
N THR A 4 -3.99 1.23 -8.16
CA THR A 4 -5.14 0.33 -7.92
C THR A 4 -5.68 -0.27 -9.21
N LEU A 5 -6.20 -1.49 -9.14
CA LEU A 5 -6.98 -2.09 -10.22
C LEU A 5 -8.47 -2.05 -9.84
N ASP A 6 -9.16 -0.97 -10.21
CA ASP A 6 -10.56 -0.77 -9.82
C ASP A 6 -11.53 -1.24 -10.92
N GLY A 7 -12.53 -2.04 -10.53
CA GLY A 7 -13.62 -2.50 -11.40
C GLY A 7 -14.81 -1.55 -11.49
N HIS A 8 -14.90 -0.52 -10.64
CA HIS A 8 -15.93 0.52 -10.68
C HIS A 8 -15.41 1.80 -10.00
N HIS A 9 -15.73 2.95 -10.60
CA HIS A 9 -15.34 4.29 -10.19
C HIS A 9 -15.89 4.68 -8.80
N LEU A 10 -15.02 5.03 -7.85
CA LEU A 10 -15.04 6.29 -7.07
C LEU A 10 -13.77 6.44 -6.21
N SER A 11 -13.27 7.68 -6.20
CA SER A 11 -12.01 8.18 -5.62
C SER A 11 -11.95 8.17 -4.09
N ALA A 12 -10.71 8.17 -3.58
CA ALA A 12 -10.21 8.66 -2.29
C ALA A 12 -11.06 8.41 -1.03
N SER A 13 -10.45 7.72 -0.07
CA SER A 13 -10.86 7.46 1.31
C SER A 13 -11.44 6.07 1.59
N GLY A 14 -10.70 5.33 2.43
CA GLY A 14 -11.12 4.19 3.25
C GLY A 14 -12.15 3.23 2.65
N ARG A 15 -11.68 2.07 2.17
CA ARG A 15 -12.56 0.94 1.87
C ARG A 15 -13.36 0.54 3.12
N THR A 16 -14.67 0.77 3.10
CA THR A 16 -15.62 0.07 3.96
C THR A 16 -15.75 -1.37 3.46
N ARG A 17 -15.39 -2.32 4.32
CA ARG A 17 -15.56 -3.78 4.18
C ARG A 17 -16.85 -4.14 3.38
N GLY A 18 -16.72 -4.39 2.08
CA GLY A 18 -17.88 -4.67 1.22
C GLY A 18 -17.66 -4.73 -0.30
N ASP A 19 -16.47 -4.42 -0.84
CA ASP A 19 -16.27 -4.41 -2.29
C ASP A 19 -15.97 -5.81 -2.85
N VAL A 20 -16.84 -6.28 -3.74
CA VAL A 20 -16.96 -7.66 -4.25
C VAL A 20 -15.99 -8.02 -5.40
N ALA A 21 -14.89 -7.28 -5.57
CA ALA A 21 -13.82 -7.67 -6.49
C ALA A 21 -12.47 -7.37 -5.84
N GLY A 22 -11.57 -8.36 -5.81
CA GLY A 22 -10.22 -8.24 -5.28
C GLY A 22 -9.39 -7.23 -6.08
N ALA A 23 -9.53 -5.95 -5.73
CA ALA A 23 -8.78 -4.85 -6.31
C ALA A 23 -7.36 -4.87 -5.72
N GLY A 24 -6.37 -5.21 -6.55
CA GLY A 24 -4.98 -5.12 -6.17
C GLY A 24 -4.57 -3.67 -5.88
N THR A 25 -3.77 -3.45 -4.84
CA THR A 25 -3.24 -2.14 -4.43
C THR A 25 -1.73 -2.21 -4.27
N TRP A 26 -1.02 -1.25 -4.85
CA TRP A 26 0.44 -1.11 -4.74
C TRP A 26 0.80 0.27 -4.20
N LEU A 27 1.55 0.33 -3.11
CA LEU A 27 2.16 1.54 -2.57
C LEU A 27 3.68 1.51 -2.78
N LEU A 28 4.17 2.26 -3.76
CA LEU A 28 5.58 2.24 -4.16
C LEU A 28 6.36 3.40 -3.49
N SER A 29 7.52 3.05 -2.91
CA SER A 29 8.51 3.98 -2.37
C SER A 29 9.81 3.90 -3.19
N GLY A 30 9.88 4.73 -4.22
CA GLY A 30 11.03 4.80 -5.13
C GLY A 30 10.87 3.93 -6.37
N LEU A 31 11.31 4.50 -7.49
CA LEU A 31 11.44 3.84 -8.78
C LEU A 31 12.91 3.89 -9.17
N THR A 32 13.37 2.91 -9.95
CA THR A 32 14.67 2.98 -10.62
C THR A 32 14.70 4.15 -11.61
N GLU A 33 15.89 4.58 -12.05
CA GLU A 33 16.05 5.74 -12.95
C GLU A 33 15.30 5.59 -14.29
N ASP A 34 14.99 4.36 -14.69
CA ASP A 34 14.25 3.99 -15.90
C ASP A 34 12.77 3.69 -15.67
N ASP A 35 12.26 3.88 -14.44
CA ASP A 35 10.91 3.50 -14.03
C ASP A 35 10.55 2.04 -14.39
N ALA A 36 11.54 1.13 -14.43
CA ALA A 36 11.31 -0.28 -14.72
C ALA A 36 10.95 -1.09 -13.48
N LEU A 37 11.55 -0.74 -12.32
CA LEU A 37 11.38 -1.47 -11.07
C LEU A 37 11.07 -0.52 -9.92
N GLY A 38 10.03 -0.84 -9.16
CA GLY A 38 9.69 -0.16 -7.91
C GLY A 38 9.88 -1.07 -6.71
N PHE A 39 10.14 -0.50 -5.53
CA PHE A 39 10.00 -1.22 -4.26
C PHE A 39 8.77 -0.69 -3.53
N GLY A 40 7.97 -1.58 -2.94
CA GLY A 40 6.74 -1.15 -2.31
C GLY A 40 5.99 -2.23 -1.57
N LEU A 41 4.83 -1.83 -1.06
CA LEU A 41 3.84 -2.71 -0.45
C LEU A 41 2.81 -3.09 -1.52
N CYS A 42 2.53 -4.37 -1.64
CA CYS A 42 1.60 -4.96 -2.60
C CYS A 42 0.53 -5.74 -1.83
N ASP A 43 -0.73 -5.59 -2.22
CA ASP A 43 -1.83 -6.42 -1.75
C ASP A 43 -2.74 -6.75 -2.93
N LEU A 44 -2.97 -8.03 -3.19
CA LEU A 44 -3.84 -8.48 -4.27
C LEU A 44 -5.32 -8.62 -3.83
N GLY A 45 -5.67 -8.08 -2.66
CA GLY A 45 -6.99 -8.21 -2.07
C GLY A 45 -7.25 -9.60 -1.49
N MET A 46 -6.18 -10.30 -1.08
CA MET A 46 -6.25 -11.68 -0.56
C MET A 46 -6.03 -11.78 0.95
N GLY A 47 -5.84 -10.68 1.66
CA GLY A 47 -5.56 -10.69 3.10
C GLY A 47 -4.07 -10.71 3.45
N PHE A 48 -3.19 -10.74 2.44
CA PHE A 48 -1.75 -10.97 2.61
C PHE A 48 -0.93 -9.86 1.95
N PRO A 49 -0.88 -8.66 2.54
CA PRO A 49 -0.05 -7.58 2.04
C PRO A 49 1.44 -7.88 2.24
N GLU A 50 2.26 -7.64 1.21
CA GLU A 50 3.69 -7.99 1.17
C GLU A 50 4.57 -6.84 0.70
N LEU A 51 5.77 -6.73 1.27
CA LEU A 51 6.81 -5.81 0.80
C LEU A 51 7.69 -6.51 -0.23
N GLY A 52 7.91 -5.88 -1.39
CA GLY A 52 8.71 -6.47 -2.44
C GLY A 52 9.06 -5.51 -3.57
N TYR A 53 9.87 -6.01 -4.48
CA TYR A 53 10.11 -5.36 -5.77
C TYR A 53 8.99 -5.71 -6.75
N VAL A 54 8.63 -4.76 -7.59
CA VAL A 54 7.60 -4.92 -8.61
C VAL A 54 8.06 -4.29 -9.93
N SER A 55 7.85 -5.02 -11.02
CA SER A 55 8.09 -4.51 -12.37
C SER A 55 6.94 -3.60 -12.79
N LEU A 56 7.26 -2.36 -13.19
CA LEU A 56 6.24 -1.43 -13.68
C LEU A 56 5.70 -1.87 -15.04
N ASP A 57 6.49 -2.56 -15.84
CA ASP A 57 6.03 -3.14 -17.11
C ASP A 57 5.04 -4.29 -16.88
N GLU A 58 5.25 -5.10 -15.84
CA GLU A 58 4.26 -6.09 -15.42
C GLU A 58 2.96 -5.41 -14.96
N LEU A 59 3.05 -4.36 -14.13
CA LEU A 59 1.87 -3.59 -13.71
C LEU A 59 1.12 -2.96 -14.90
N ARG A 60 1.85 -2.38 -15.86
CA ARG A 60 1.29 -1.83 -17.10
C ARG A 60 0.68 -2.92 -17.99
N GLY A 61 1.16 -4.15 -17.89
CA GLY A 61 0.66 -5.32 -18.62
C GLY A 61 -0.60 -5.93 -18.02
N ILE A 62 -0.90 -5.68 -16.74
CA ILE A 62 -2.09 -6.21 -16.08
C ILE A 62 -3.37 -5.72 -16.77
N ARG A 63 -4.29 -6.66 -17.02
CA ARG A 63 -5.63 -6.42 -17.53
C ARG A 63 -6.62 -7.08 -16.58
N GLY A 64 -7.33 -6.25 -15.81
CA GLY A 64 -8.43 -6.66 -14.96
C GLY A 64 -9.71 -6.96 -15.75
N PRO A 65 -10.81 -7.21 -15.03
CA PRO A 65 -12.13 -7.34 -15.64
C PRO A 65 -12.43 -6.17 -16.60
N PHE A 66 -13.09 -6.48 -17.71
CA PHE A 66 -13.42 -5.51 -18.76
C PHE A 66 -12.21 -4.84 -19.44
N GLY A 67 -11.01 -5.38 -19.29
CA GLY A 67 -9.78 -4.84 -19.89
C GLY A 67 -9.21 -3.63 -19.15
N LEU A 68 -9.68 -3.37 -17.93
CA LEU A 68 -9.20 -2.26 -17.10
C LEU A 68 -7.73 -2.47 -16.74
N THR A 69 -6.97 -1.38 -16.76
CA THR A 69 -5.57 -1.37 -16.36
C THR A 69 -5.43 -0.87 -14.94
N ILE A 70 -4.24 -1.04 -14.36
CA ILE A 70 -3.92 -0.40 -13.10
C ILE A 70 -3.88 1.13 -13.28
N GLU A 71 -4.57 1.84 -12.41
CA GLU A 71 -4.59 3.30 -12.36
C GLU A 71 -3.56 3.80 -11.36
N ARG A 72 -2.90 4.91 -11.70
CA ARG A 72 -1.98 5.60 -10.80
C ARG A 72 -2.73 6.72 -10.09
N ASP A 73 -2.72 6.70 -8.77
CA ASP A 73 -3.19 7.83 -7.97
C ASP A 73 -2.14 8.96 -7.97
N LEU A 74 -2.49 10.06 -8.63
CA LEU A 74 -1.68 11.29 -8.71
C LEU A 74 -1.89 12.22 -7.52
N THR A 75 -2.95 12.01 -6.74
CA THR A 75 -3.35 12.82 -5.59
C THR A 75 -2.90 12.25 -4.26
N PHE A 76 -2.40 11.00 -4.27
CA PHE A 76 -1.89 10.35 -3.07
C PHE A 76 -0.72 11.11 -2.43
N GLU A 77 -0.92 11.53 -1.18
CA GLU A 77 0.10 12.11 -0.31
C GLU A 77 0.36 11.17 0.88
N PRO A 78 1.60 10.68 1.09
CA PRO A 78 1.88 9.73 2.15
C PRO A 78 1.80 10.41 3.52
N LEU A 79 1.07 9.79 4.44
CA LEU A 79 0.96 10.24 5.84
C LEU A 79 1.99 9.60 6.77
N ALA A 80 2.76 8.63 6.25
CA ALA A 80 3.76 7.89 7.02
C ALA A 80 4.81 7.24 6.11
N THR A 81 5.88 6.72 6.72
CA THR A 81 6.87 5.88 6.01
C THR A 81 6.27 4.53 5.57
N LEU A 82 6.84 3.91 4.52
CA LEU A 82 6.38 2.61 4.01
C LEU A 82 6.34 1.51 5.09
N THR A 83 7.23 1.55 6.08
CA THR A 83 7.20 0.62 7.23
C THR A 83 5.93 0.74 8.07
N VAL A 84 5.39 1.95 8.25
CA VAL A 84 4.11 2.15 8.98
C VAL A 84 2.96 1.60 8.16
N TYR A 85 2.91 1.92 6.86
CA TYR A 85 1.91 1.38 5.94
C TYR A 85 1.92 -0.15 5.91
N ALA A 86 3.10 -0.78 5.88
CA ALA A 86 3.23 -2.24 5.89
C ALA A 86 2.68 -2.86 7.19
N GLU A 87 2.98 -2.27 8.35
CA GLU A 87 2.45 -2.77 9.62
C GLU A 87 0.94 -2.52 9.74
N ALA A 88 0.44 -1.37 9.27
CA ALA A 88 -0.98 -1.07 9.23
C ALA A 88 -1.72 -2.06 8.33
N ALA A 89 -1.19 -2.33 7.15
CA ALA A 89 -1.78 -3.28 6.23
C ALA A 89 -1.80 -4.70 6.80
N ARG A 90 -0.73 -5.12 7.47
CA ARG A 90 -0.68 -6.41 8.16
C ARG A 90 -1.70 -6.51 9.30
N MET A 91 -2.00 -5.40 9.97
CA MET A 91 -3.03 -5.35 11.03
C MET A 91 -4.45 -5.38 10.47
N ALA A 92 -4.64 -4.83 9.28
CA ALA A 92 -5.93 -4.72 8.61
C ALA A 92 -6.20 -5.85 7.60
N GLU A 93 -5.22 -6.72 7.34
CA GLU A 93 -5.25 -7.71 6.26
C GLU A 93 -5.46 -7.06 4.88
N GLY A 94 -4.89 -5.88 4.67
CA GLY A 94 -4.86 -5.21 3.37
C GLY A 94 -4.42 -3.75 3.43
N VAL A 95 -4.07 -3.15 2.29
CA VAL A 95 -3.54 -1.77 2.25
C VAL A 95 -4.59 -0.77 2.74
N VAL A 96 -4.21 0.03 3.75
CA VAL A 96 -5.02 1.10 4.36
C VAL A 96 -4.25 2.41 4.37
N GLU A 97 -5.00 3.51 4.27
CA GLU A 97 -4.45 4.86 4.14
C GLU A 97 -4.98 5.83 5.20
N ASP A 98 -5.98 5.43 5.98
CA ASP A 98 -6.58 6.30 6.98
C ASP A 98 -5.62 6.56 8.15
N ARG A 99 -5.67 7.78 8.68
CA ARG A 99 -4.78 8.26 9.74
C ARG A 99 -4.80 7.34 10.97
N ALA A 100 -5.98 6.88 11.39
CA ALA A 100 -6.15 6.12 12.63
C ALA A 100 -5.46 4.76 12.54
N SER A 101 -5.61 4.05 11.41
CA SER A 101 -4.90 2.78 11.16
C SER A 101 -3.38 2.97 11.15
N LEU A 102 -2.89 4.07 10.55
CA LEU A 102 -1.45 4.37 10.50
C LEU A 102 -0.88 4.74 11.88
N GLU A 103 -1.61 5.50 12.68
CA GLU A 103 -1.23 5.83 14.06
C GLU A 103 -1.16 4.57 14.94
N ALA A 104 -2.19 3.71 14.87
CA ALA A 104 -2.21 2.44 15.62
C ALA A 104 -1.04 1.53 15.23
N ALA A 105 -0.69 1.46 13.93
CA ALA A 105 0.46 0.72 13.46
C ALA A 105 1.79 1.33 13.93
N PHE A 106 1.90 2.66 13.91
CA PHE A 106 3.08 3.36 14.38
C PHE A 106 3.33 3.11 15.87
N GLU A 107 2.30 3.24 16.72
CA GLU A 107 2.38 2.93 18.15
C GLU A 107 2.85 1.49 18.41
N ARG A 108 2.37 0.54 17.61
CA ARG A 108 2.79 -0.86 17.70
C ARG A 108 4.27 -1.05 17.34
N LEU A 109 4.75 -0.36 16.31
CA LEU A 109 6.17 -0.37 15.93
C LEU A 109 7.03 0.27 17.02
N GLU A 110 6.59 1.38 17.61
CA GLU A 110 7.29 2.03 18.72
C GLU A 110 7.40 1.11 19.93
N ARG A 111 6.32 0.43 20.29
CA ARG A 111 6.31 -0.53 21.39
C ARG A 111 7.30 -1.67 21.14
N ARG A 112 7.27 -2.28 19.95
CA ARG A 112 8.22 -3.35 19.57
C ARG A 112 9.67 -2.85 19.60
N ALA A 113 9.93 -1.65 19.07
CA ALA A 113 11.27 -1.07 19.07
C ALA A 113 11.80 -0.81 20.50
N LYS A 114 10.93 -0.36 21.42
CA LYS A 114 11.26 -0.21 22.84
C LYS A 114 11.58 -1.55 23.50
N GLU A 115 10.75 -2.56 23.26
CA GLU A 115 10.96 -3.94 23.74
C GLU A 115 12.30 -4.50 23.26
N ASP A 116 12.62 -4.32 21.98
CA ASP A 116 13.86 -4.78 21.34
C ASP A 116 15.06 -3.86 21.62
N ARG A 117 14.88 -2.75 22.36
CA ARG A 117 15.87 -1.68 22.59
C ARG A 117 16.53 -1.19 21.30
N ARG A 118 15.76 -1.09 20.23
CA ARG A 118 16.19 -0.64 18.90
C ARG A 118 15.64 0.75 18.60
N VAL A 119 16.38 1.53 17.83
CA VAL A 119 15.89 2.79 17.25
C VAL A 119 14.91 2.50 16.12
N LEU A 120 13.69 3.01 16.24
CA LEU A 120 12.70 2.99 15.16
C LEU A 120 13.08 4.01 14.09
N LYS A 121 13.14 3.57 12.82
CA LYS A 121 13.37 4.46 11.66
C LYS A 121 12.07 4.87 10.95
N ALA A 122 10.95 4.24 11.30
CA ALA A 122 9.63 4.57 10.79
C ALA A 122 9.11 5.86 11.46
N ARG A 123 8.27 6.62 10.77
CA ARG A 123 7.61 7.82 11.30
C ARG A 123 6.30 8.13 10.56
N MET A 124 5.46 8.93 11.20
CA MET A 124 4.40 9.71 10.53
C MET A 124 5.03 10.89 9.77
N LEU A 125 4.36 11.38 8.73
CA LEU A 125 4.77 12.51 7.88
C LEU A 125 3.84 13.72 8.07
#